data_AF-A0A317PRT0-F1
#
_entry.id   AF-A0A317PRT0-F1
#
_cell.length_a   1.000
_cell.length_b   1.000
_cell.length_c   1.000
_cell.angle_alpha   90.00
_cell.angle_beta   90.00
_cell.angle_gamma   90.00
#
_symmetry.space_group_name_H-M   'P 1'
#
loop_
_entity.id
_entity.type
_entity.pdbx_description
1 polymer ?
#
loop_
_entity_poly.entity_id
_entity_poly.type
_entity_poly.pdbx_seq_one_letter_code
_entity_poly.pdbx_strand_id
1 'polypeptide(L)' 'MNILRAARTWMKNRQTAIELANLSNETLADIGLNRFDIDSVARGMRRR' A
#
# COMPACT_ATOMS: atom_id res chain seq x y z
N MET A 1 -10.29 -11.20 -18.68
CA MET A 1 -9.51 -10.84 -17.47
C MET A 1 -8.24 -11.68 -17.46
N ASN A 2 -7.04 -11.11 -17.39
CA ASN A 2 -5.80 -11.89 -17.46
C ASN A 2 -5.33 -12.26 -16.05
N ILE A 3 -5.49 -13.53 -15.64
CA ILE A 3 -5.24 -14.03 -14.28
C ILE A 3 -3.80 -13.77 -13.83
N LEU A 4 -2.84 -13.91 -14.76
CA LEU A 4 -1.42 -13.62 -14.49
C LEU A 4 -1.19 -12.14 -14.14
N ARG A 5 -1.91 -11.23 -14.79
CA ARG A 5 -1.84 -9.79 -14.46
C ARG A 5 -2.47 -9.50 -13.11
N ALA A 6 -3.61 -10.12 -12.79
CA ALA A 6 -4.28 -9.95 -11.50
C ALA A 6 -3.40 -10.44 -10.33
N ALA A 7 -2.76 -11.60 -10.47
CA ALA A 7 -1.83 -12.12 -9.48
C ALA A 7 -0.61 -11.19 -9.28
N ARG A 8 -0.05 -10.67 -10.38
CA ARG A 8 1.09 -9.73 -10.31
C ARG A 8 0.73 -8.43 -9.59
N THR A 9 -0.42 -7.85 -9.90
CA THR A 9 -0.92 -6.65 -9.21
C THR A 9 -1.16 -6.93 -7.73
N TRP A 10 -1.78 -8.06 -7.39
CA TRP A 10 -1.99 -8.45 -5.99
C TRP A 10 -0.68 -8.57 -5.21
N MET A 11 0.33 -9.24 -5.78
CA MET A 11 1.66 -9.36 -5.15
C MET A 11 2.29 -7.98 -4.92
N LYS A 12 2.22 -7.09 -5.92
CA LYS A 12 2.77 -5.73 -5.79
C LYS A 12 2.09 -4.96 -4.67
N ASN A 13 0.76 -5.00 -4.61
CA ASN A 13 -0.01 -4.32 -3.57
C ASN A 13 0.38 -4.85 -2.18
N ARG A 14 0.52 -6.18 -2.03
CA ARG A 14 0.94 -6.78 -0.76
C ARG A 14 2.36 -6.35 -0.36
N GLN A 15 3.28 -6.29 -1.32
CA GLN A 15 4.64 -5.82 -1.07
C GLN A 15 4.65 -4.38 -0.55
N THR A 16 3.91 -3.47 -1.21
CA THR A 16 3.75 -2.08 -0.75
C THR A 16 3.13 -2.00 0.64
N ALA A 17 2.12 -2.82 0.93
CA ALA A 17 1.50 -2.85 2.25
C ALA A 17 2.49 -3.26 3.35
N ILE A 18 3.35 -4.26 3.09
CA ILE A 18 4.38 -4.72 4.02
C ILE A 18 5.44 -3.64 4.24
N GLU A 19 5.91 -3.00 3.17
CA GLU A 19 6.89 -1.92 3.27
C GLU A 19 6.39 -0.76 4.12
N LEU A 20 5.16 -0.30 3.88
CA LEU A 20 4.53 0.75 4.68
C LEU A 20 4.22 0.29 6.12
N ALA A 21 3.87 -0.98 6.32
CA ALA A 21 3.65 -1.54 7.65
C ALA A 21 4.95 -1.62 8.48
N ASN A 22 6.10 -1.73 7.83
CA ASN A 22 7.40 -1.73 8.50
C ASN A 22 7.89 -0.34 8.91
N LEU A 23 7.31 0.74 8.36
CA LEU A 23 7.62 2.12 8.78
C LEU A 23 7.07 2.40 10.19
N SER A 24 7.66 3.35 10.91
CA SER A 24 7.12 3.81 12.19
C SER A 24 5.88 4.69 11.99
N ASN A 25 5.13 4.95 13.07
CA ASN A 25 4.00 5.87 13.00
C ASN A 25 4.46 7.30 12.69
N GLU A 26 5.63 7.73 13.18
CA GLU A 26 6.15 9.06 12.85
C GLU A 26 6.57 9.17 11.38
N THR A 27 7.26 8.17 10.83
CA THR A 27 7.65 8.20 9.41
C THR A 27 6.44 8.19 8.48
N LEU A 28 5.39 7.44 8.84
CA LEU A 28 4.13 7.49 8.10
C LEU A 28 3.50 8.89 8.19
N ALA A 29 3.48 9.50 9.38
CA ALA A 29 2.94 10.84 9.57
C ALA A 29 3.74 11.91 8.80
N ASP A 30 5.06 11.79 8.73
CA ASP A 30 5.94 12.70 7.99
C ASP A 30 5.62 12.72 6.49
N ILE A 31 5.18 11.58 5.93
CA ILE A 31 4.73 11.47 4.54
C ILE A 31 3.22 11.66 4.38
N GLY A 32 2.52 12.08 5.44
CA GLY A 32 1.08 12.38 5.43
C GLY A 32 0.18 11.14 5.40
N LEU A 33 0.66 9.99 5.87
CA LEU A 33 -0.08 8.74 5.96
C LEU A 33 -0.30 8.30 7.41
N ASN A 34 -1.33 7.49 7.62
CA ASN A 34 -1.51 6.73 8.85
C ASN A 34 -1.63 5.22 8.55
N ARG A 35 -1.65 4.38 9.59
CA ARG A 35 -1.76 2.91 9.46
C ARG A 35 -3.02 2.43 8.72
N PHE A 36 -4.14 3.14 8.89
CA PHE A 36 -5.41 2.85 8.21
C PHE A 36 -5.34 3.14 6.70
N ASP A 37 -4.34 3.87 6.25
CA ASP A 37 -4.19 4.30 4.86
C ASP A 37 -3.43 3.27 4.03
N ILE A 38 -2.60 2.45 4.68
CA ILE A 38 -1.67 1.51 4.06
C ILE A 38 -2.37 0.64 3.01
N ASP A 39 -3.51 0.04 3.37
CA ASP A 39 -4.26 -0.85 2.50
C ASP A 39 -4.88 -0.10 1.29
N SER A 40 -5.31 1.14 1.50
CA SER A 40 -5.84 1.99 0.42
C SER A 40 -4.72 2.42 -0.54
N VAL A 41 -3.59 2.88 -0.01
CA VAL A 41 -2.42 3.30 -0.78
C VAL A 41 -1.79 2.12 -1.52
N ALA A 42 -1.67 0.96 -0.88
CA ALA A 42 -1.19 -0.27 -1.49
C ALA A 42 -2.03 -0.70 -2.70
N ARG A 43 -3.33 -0.42 -2.69
CA ARG A 43 -4.22 -0.63 -3.85
C ARG A 43 -4.14 0.46 -4.92
N GLY A 44 -3.30 1.48 -4.73
CA GLY A 44 -3.19 2.63 -5.61
C GLY A 44 -4.33 3.64 -5.46
N MET A 45 -5.10 3.55 -4.37
CA MET A 45 -6.18 4.50 -4.09
C MET A 45 -5.56 5.80 -3.57
N ARG A 46 -5.37 6.75 -4.48
CA ARG A 46 -4.91 8.10 -4.12
C ARG A 46 -6.05 8.83 -3.42
N ARG A 47 -5.84 9.26 -2.17
CA ARG A 47 -6.75 10.19 -1.51
C ARG A 47 -6.75 11.50 -2.29
N ARG A 48 -7.94 11.95 -2.68
CA ARG A 48 -8.16 13.24 -3.35
C ARG A 48 -8.13 14.37 -2.35
#